data_AF-L8GJ44-F1
#
_entry.id   AF-L8GJ44-F1
#
_cell.length_a   1.000
_cell.length_b   1.000
_cell.length_c   1.000
_cell.angle_alpha   90.00
_cell.angle_beta   90.00
_cell.angle_gamma   90.00
#
_symmetry.space_group_name_H-M   'P 1'
#
loop_
_entity.id
_entity.type
_entity.pdbx_description
1 polymer ?
#
loop_
_entity_poly.entity_id
_entity_poly.type
_entity_poly.pdbx_seq_one_letter_code
_entity_poly.pdbx_strand_id
1 'polypeptide(L)'
;MSTYRMLFNFLWRIQHLHHSLASMWKRHIGYSRRQNQNRQFSLESLRKSSPAPAKEKDEDDEEMEDYYADDKETEGLLHRCRILSQEMLFFLSNVQGFFMMEVIEPAWQRFQNTIVNESSSIEDFIKSHSEFLTQIVERCLLSPTNDQSKSTLALMTRIFGIIAHWVAMQRSMLGSGLELDTDAAKKKQSKIHSTGAEYKQAVSELRVLVTQITNGNAASSVSLLHLRFLLERLDFSGFYPSLSLPASTSASAAAAVPATPMGTTHDAARDAKLRAAAAAARDKRPTSS
;
A
#
# COMPACT_ATOMS: atom_id res chain seq x y z
N MET A 1 6.53 33.51 -9.21
CA MET A 1 7.65 32.59 -9.54
C MET A 1 7.97 31.58 -8.43
N SER A 2 8.04 31.96 -7.15
CA SER A 2 8.32 31.04 -6.03
C SER A 2 7.34 29.86 -5.93
N THR A 3 6.05 30.12 -6.14
CA THR A 3 4.97 29.11 -6.10
C THR A 3 5.15 28.01 -7.14
N TYR A 4 5.45 28.38 -8.39
CA TYR A 4 5.74 27.41 -9.45
C TYR A 4 6.94 26.53 -9.12
N ARG A 5 8.00 27.10 -8.56
CA ARG A 5 9.19 26.33 -8.15
C ARG A 5 8.86 25.32 -7.07
N MET A 6 8.03 25.69 -6.10
CA MET A 6 7.57 24.79 -5.05
C MET A 6 6.79 23.61 -5.62
N LEU A 7 5.80 23.90 -6.48
CA LEU A 7 4.99 22.87 -7.16
C LEU A 7 5.86 21.94 -8.01
N PHE A 8 6.75 22.51 -8.82
CA PHE A 8 7.67 21.75 -9.66
C PHE A 8 8.54 20.81 -8.82
N ASN A 9 9.19 21.32 -7.76
CA ASN A 9 10.05 20.49 -6.91
C ASN A 9 9.28 19.35 -6.24
N PHE A 10 8.04 19.62 -5.82
CA PHE A 10 7.19 18.61 -5.22
C PHE A 10 6.80 17.51 -6.21
N LEU A 11 6.31 17.87 -7.40
CA LEU A 11 5.96 16.92 -8.46
C LEU A 11 7.17 16.16 -8.97
N TRP A 12 8.29 16.86 -9.16
CA TRP A 12 9.55 16.25 -9.59
C TRP A 12 10.03 15.21 -8.60
N ARG A 13 9.90 15.45 -7.29
CA ARG A 13 10.28 14.48 -6.26
C ARG A 13 9.48 13.19 -6.37
N ILE A 14 8.17 13.28 -6.59
CA ILE A 14 7.30 12.11 -6.81
C ILE A 14 7.76 11.34 -8.04
N GLN A 15 7.94 12.04 -9.17
CA GLN A 15 8.35 11.43 -10.44
C GLN A 15 9.73 10.78 -10.33
N HIS A 16 10.67 11.43 -9.64
CA HIS A 16 12.02 10.93 -9.43
C HIS A 16 12.03 9.65 -8.59
N LEU A 17 11.25 9.60 -7.51
CA LEU A 17 11.11 8.39 -6.69
C LEU A 17 10.45 7.26 -7.46
N HIS A 18 9.39 7.56 -8.21
CA HIS A 18 8.71 6.57 -9.05
C HIS A 18 9.67 5.96 -10.08
N HIS A 19 10.41 6.80 -10.81
CA HIS A 19 11.41 6.33 -11.77
C HIS A 19 12.51 5.49 -11.09
N SER A 20 13.00 5.95 -9.95
CA SER A 20 14.04 5.24 -9.20
C SER A 20 13.58 3.84 -8.79
N LEU A 21 12.38 3.71 -8.25
CA LEU A 21 11.82 2.43 -7.81
C LEU A 21 11.51 1.50 -9.00
N ALA A 22 10.93 2.04 -10.09
CA ALA A 22 10.69 1.29 -11.32
C ALA A 22 11.99 0.79 -11.96
N SER A 23 13.06 1.59 -11.92
CA SER A 23 14.38 1.19 -12.41
C SER A 23 14.98 0.05 -11.58
N MET A 24 14.79 0.08 -10.25
CA MET A 24 15.22 -1.00 -9.35
C MET A 24 14.46 -2.29 -9.60
N TRP A 25 13.15 -2.21 -9.84
CA TRP A 25 12.34 -3.38 -10.19
C TRP A 25 12.83 -4.05 -11.47
N LYS A 26 13.15 -3.27 -12.52
CA LYS A 26 13.74 -3.82 -13.76
C LYS A 26 15.06 -4.56 -13.51
N ARG A 27 15.92 -4.01 -12.64
CA ARG A 27 17.18 -4.67 -12.24
C ARG A 27 16.92 -5.96 -11.45
N HIS A 28 15.96 -5.95 -10.52
CA HIS A 28 15.55 -7.14 -9.77
C HIS A 28 15.00 -8.27 -10.66
N ILE A 29 14.27 -7.94 -11.73
CA ILE A 29 13.80 -8.94 -12.71
C ILE A 29 14.96 -9.47 -13.55
N GLY A 30 15.84 -8.58 -14.01
CA GLY A 30 17.04 -8.98 -14.75
C GLY A 30 17.93 -9.93 -13.93
N TYR A 31 18.09 -9.64 -12.64
CA TYR A 31 18.86 -10.49 -11.72
C TYR A 31 18.26 -11.89 -11.58
N SER A 32 16.98 -12.03 -11.24
CA SER A 32 16.39 -13.37 -11.09
C SER A 32 16.28 -14.14 -12.39
N ARG A 33 16.11 -13.47 -13.54
CA ARG A 33 16.19 -14.16 -14.84
C ARG A 33 17.57 -14.77 -15.07
N ARG A 34 18.63 -14.01 -14.76
CA ARG A 34 20.02 -14.47 -14.90
C ARG A 34 20.36 -15.58 -13.91
N GLN A 35 19.88 -15.47 -12.66
CA GLN A 35 20.04 -16.53 -11.65
C GLN A 35 19.36 -17.83 -12.09
N ASN A 36 18.11 -17.75 -12.57
CA ASN A 36 17.39 -18.92 -13.08
C ASN A 36 18.09 -19.54 -14.30
N GLN A 37 18.65 -18.72 -15.19
CA GLN A 37 19.41 -19.20 -16.35
C GLN A 37 20.72 -19.88 -15.93
N ASN A 38 21.46 -19.29 -14.97
CA ASN A 38 22.65 -19.92 -14.39
C ASN A 38 22.30 -21.25 -13.71
N ARG A 39 21.16 -21.32 -13.01
CA ARG A 39 20.67 -22.56 -12.39
C ARG A 39 20.37 -23.63 -13.42
N GLN A 40 19.70 -23.30 -14.51
CA GLN A 40 19.45 -24.25 -15.61
C GLN A 40 20.76 -24.77 -16.21
N PHE A 41 21.74 -23.88 -16.43
CA PHE A 41 23.05 -24.27 -16.95
C PHE A 41 23.84 -25.16 -15.97
N SER A 42 23.79 -24.87 -14.67
CA SER A 42 24.42 -25.70 -13.63
C SER A 42 23.78 -27.09 -13.54
N LEU A 43 22.45 -27.18 -13.53
CA LEU A 43 21.75 -28.47 -13.53
C LEU A 43 22.04 -29.28 -14.80
N GLU A 44 22.16 -28.61 -15.94
CA GLU A 44 22.43 -29.27 -17.21
C GLU A 44 23.90 -29.71 -17.35
N SER A 45 24.83 -29.01 -16.72
CA SER A 45 26.23 -29.44 -16.61
C SER A 45 26.40 -30.62 -15.64
N LEU A 46 25.76 -30.59 -14.46
CA LEU A 46 25.71 -31.76 -13.55
C LEU A 46 25.10 -33.00 -14.23
N ARG A 47 24.01 -32.80 -14.98
CA ARG A 47 23.36 -33.88 -15.73
C ARG A 47 24.26 -34.47 -16.82
N LYS A 48 25.16 -33.66 -17.40
CA LYS A 48 26.12 -34.11 -18.44
C LYS A 48 27.39 -34.72 -17.84
N SER A 49 27.77 -34.35 -16.60
CA SER A 49 28.96 -34.87 -15.92
C SER A 49 28.72 -36.16 -15.15
N SER A 50 27.47 -36.50 -14.79
CA SER A 50 27.15 -37.75 -14.08
C SER A 50 27.04 -38.94 -15.04
N PRO A 51 27.89 -39.98 -14.92
CA PRO A 51 27.61 -41.29 -15.50
C PRO A 51 26.40 -41.92 -14.77
N ALA A 52 25.67 -42.81 -15.43
CA ALA A 52 24.55 -43.56 -14.84
C ALA A 52 24.92 -44.27 -13.52
N PRO A 53 23.98 -44.50 -12.60
CA PRO A 53 24.26 -44.50 -11.16
C PRO A 53 24.96 -45.77 -10.69
N ALA A 54 26.14 -45.61 -10.08
CA ALA A 54 26.61 -46.53 -9.05
C ALA A 54 26.16 -45.97 -7.70
N LYS A 55 25.50 -46.81 -6.90
CA LYS A 55 24.98 -46.48 -5.57
C LYS A 55 26.15 -46.23 -4.62
N GLU A 56 26.52 -44.99 -4.40
CA GLU A 56 27.13 -44.53 -3.15
C GLU A 56 26.16 -43.49 -2.61
N LYS A 57 25.32 -43.93 -1.67
CA LYS A 57 24.57 -43.05 -0.79
C LYS A 57 25.44 -42.86 0.44
N ASP A 58 25.51 -41.64 0.94
CA ASP A 58 25.20 -41.31 2.35
C ASP A 58 25.84 -39.97 2.80
N GLU A 59 26.71 -39.32 2.00
CA GLU A 59 27.26 -37.98 2.33
C GLU A 59 26.80 -36.86 1.36
N ASP A 60 26.64 -37.16 0.06
CA ASP A 60 26.25 -36.16 -0.96
C ASP A 60 24.77 -35.71 -0.86
N ASP A 61 23.91 -36.48 -0.21
CA ASP A 61 22.47 -36.17 -0.10
C ASP A 61 22.19 -35.05 0.93
N GLU A 62 22.98 -34.94 2.02
CA GLU A 62 22.84 -33.89 3.04
C GLU A 62 23.37 -32.53 2.57
N GLU A 63 24.53 -32.49 1.90
CA GLU A 63 25.10 -31.25 1.33
C GLU A 63 24.22 -30.67 0.20
N MET A 64 23.55 -31.54 -0.56
CA MET A 64 22.61 -31.12 -1.60
C MET A 64 21.36 -30.47 -1.00
N GLU A 65 20.86 -30.98 0.13
CA GLU A 65 19.64 -30.48 0.79
C GLU A 65 19.85 -29.08 1.42
N ASP A 66 21.02 -28.83 2.02
CA ASP A 66 21.40 -27.52 2.56
C ASP A 66 21.60 -26.44 1.46
N TYR A 67 22.17 -26.82 0.32
CA TYR A 67 22.31 -25.91 -0.84
C TYR A 67 20.95 -25.45 -1.39
N TYR A 68 19.94 -26.32 -1.39
CA TYR A 68 18.58 -25.97 -1.83
C TYR A 68 17.76 -25.23 -0.76
N ALA A 69 18.12 -25.32 0.52
CA ALA A 69 17.50 -24.55 1.60
C ALA A 69 17.85 -23.05 1.51
N ASP A 70 19.12 -22.73 1.26
CA ASP A 70 19.58 -21.34 1.08
C ASP A 70 18.95 -20.68 -0.17
N ASP A 71 18.81 -21.41 -1.28
CA ASP A 71 18.16 -20.91 -2.51
C ASP A 71 16.66 -20.59 -2.30
N LYS A 72 15.95 -21.29 -1.39
CA LYS A 72 14.56 -20.96 -1.04
C LYS A 72 14.44 -19.73 -0.15
N GLU A 73 15.33 -19.58 0.84
CA GLU A 73 15.31 -18.41 1.72
C GLU A 73 15.61 -17.11 0.96
N THR A 74 16.54 -17.19 0.00
CA THR A 74 16.89 -16.07 -0.88
C THR A 74 15.76 -15.66 -1.80
N GLU A 75 15.08 -16.63 -2.42
CA GLU A 75 13.93 -16.38 -3.27
C GLU A 75 12.79 -15.73 -2.45
N GLY A 76 12.58 -16.18 -1.21
CA GLY A 76 11.65 -15.58 -0.26
C GLY A 76 11.97 -14.12 0.08
N LEU A 77 13.24 -13.80 0.31
CA LEU A 77 13.72 -12.43 0.57
C LEU A 77 13.48 -11.51 -0.63
N LEU A 78 13.84 -11.97 -1.83
CA LEU A 78 13.65 -11.22 -3.08
C LEU A 78 12.16 -11.00 -3.37
N HIS A 79 11.33 -12.00 -3.11
CA HIS A 79 9.88 -11.89 -3.26
C HIS A 79 9.29 -10.82 -2.33
N ARG A 80 9.65 -10.84 -1.04
CA ARG A 80 9.22 -9.82 -0.06
C ARG A 80 9.67 -8.42 -0.45
N CYS A 81 10.91 -8.29 -0.91
CA CYS A 81 11.46 -7.03 -1.43
C CYS A 81 10.64 -6.50 -2.62
N ARG A 82 10.25 -7.38 -3.56
CA ARG A 82 9.41 -7.02 -4.71
C ARG A 82 8.03 -6.56 -4.29
N ILE A 83 7.39 -7.26 -3.37
CA ILE A 83 6.05 -6.88 -2.86
C ILE A 83 6.11 -5.48 -2.27
N LEU A 84 7.03 -5.22 -1.33
CA LEU A 84 7.13 -3.90 -0.69
C LEU A 84 7.43 -2.79 -1.71
N SER A 85 8.25 -3.07 -2.73
CA SER A 85 8.51 -2.12 -3.81
C SER A 85 7.28 -1.82 -4.64
N GLN A 86 6.45 -2.83 -4.92
CA GLN A 86 5.21 -2.62 -5.66
C GLN A 86 4.18 -1.85 -4.84
N GLU A 87 4.09 -2.07 -3.53
CA GLU A 87 3.26 -1.28 -2.63
C GLU A 87 3.64 0.22 -2.68
N MET A 88 4.94 0.53 -2.57
CA MET A 88 5.47 1.90 -2.65
C MET A 88 5.27 2.52 -4.04
N LEU A 89 5.43 1.74 -5.12
CA LEU A 89 5.24 2.21 -6.49
C LEU A 89 3.77 2.57 -6.75
N PHE A 90 2.86 1.70 -6.32
CA PHE A 90 1.42 1.93 -6.42
C PHE A 90 1.00 3.21 -5.70
N PHE A 91 1.49 3.43 -4.48
CA PHE A 91 1.26 4.68 -3.75
C PHE A 91 1.72 5.91 -4.55
N LEU A 92 2.94 5.90 -5.09
CA LEU A 92 3.47 7.02 -5.87
C LEU A 92 2.62 7.27 -7.13
N SER A 93 2.22 6.21 -7.84
CA SER A 93 1.36 6.34 -9.03
C SER A 93 0.00 6.94 -8.69
N ASN A 94 -0.63 6.52 -7.58
CA ASN A 94 -1.91 7.06 -7.14
C ASN A 94 -1.82 8.53 -6.72
N VAL A 95 -0.78 8.89 -5.97
CA VAL A 95 -0.54 10.27 -5.53
C VAL A 95 -0.24 11.17 -6.73
N GLN A 96 0.59 10.71 -7.68
CA GLN A 96 0.86 11.44 -8.92
C GLN A 96 -0.41 11.62 -9.76
N GLY A 97 -1.18 10.56 -9.95
CA GLY A 97 -2.44 10.59 -10.69
C GLY A 97 -3.44 11.56 -10.07
N PHE A 98 -3.53 11.59 -8.75
CA PHE A 98 -4.34 12.57 -8.03
C PHE A 98 -3.93 14.02 -8.35
N PHE A 99 -2.65 14.37 -8.21
CA PHE A 99 -2.22 15.75 -8.46
C PHE A 99 -2.40 16.17 -9.92
N MET A 100 -2.09 15.29 -10.87
CA MET A 100 -2.23 15.61 -12.30
C MET A 100 -3.69 15.73 -12.72
N MET A 101 -4.53 14.74 -12.39
CA MET A 101 -5.88 14.63 -12.95
C MET A 101 -6.96 15.33 -12.12
N GLU A 102 -6.83 15.38 -10.79
CA GLU A 102 -7.88 15.93 -9.91
C GLU A 102 -7.58 17.38 -9.48
N VAL A 103 -6.31 17.78 -9.51
CA VAL A 103 -5.89 19.11 -9.05
C VAL A 103 -5.45 20.01 -10.19
N ILE A 104 -4.41 19.63 -10.94
CA ILE A 104 -3.76 20.50 -11.91
C ILE A 104 -4.61 20.66 -13.18
N GLU A 105 -5.01 19.56 -13.81
CA GLU A 105 -5.78 19.60 -15.07
C GLU A 105 -7.12 20.35 -14.91
N PRO A 106 -7.95 20.09 -13.88
CA PRO A 106 -9.22 20.81 -13.73
C PRO A 106 -9.02 22.29 -13.35
N ALA A 107 -7.97 22.63 -12.58
CA ALA A 107 -7.65 24.02 -12.27
C ALA A 107 -7.18 24.79 -13.51
N TRP A 108 -6.40 24.12 -14.37
CA TRP A 108 -5.93 24.70 -15.63
C TRP A 108 -7.08 24.98 -16.59
N GLN A 109 -7.99 24.01 -16.77
CA GLN A 109 -9.18 24.20 -17.61
C GLN A 109 -10.05 25.37 -17.13
N ARG A 110 -10.25 25.50 -15.82
CA ARG A 110 -10.97 26.65 -15.24
C ARG A 110 -10.28 27.97 -15.54
N PHE A 111 -8.96 28.04 -15.34
CA PHE A 111 -8.18 29.23 -15.63
C PHE A 111 -8.26 29.64 -17.10
N GLN A 112 -8.13 28.68 -18.02
CA GLN A 112 -8.28 28.94 -19.46
C GLN A 112 -9.67 29.49 -19.81
N ASN A 113 -10.72 28.90 -19.25
CA ASN A 113 -12.09 29.37 -19.48
C ASN A 113 -12.32 30.79 -18.94
N THR A 114 -11.78 31.12 -17.77
CA THR A 114 -11.84 32.48 -17.20
C THR A 114 -11.10 33.48 -18.06
N ILE A 115 -9.90 33.14 -18.57
CA ILE A 115 -9.16 34.04 -19.47
C ILE A 115 -9.95 34.30 -20.75
N VAL A 116 -10.46 33.24 -21.40
CA VAL A 116 -11.12 33.37 -22.71
C VAL A 116 -12.47 34.09 -22.62
N ASN A 117 -13.22 33.88 -21.54
CA ASN A 117 -14.60 34.37 -21.45
C ASN A 117 -14.77 35.64 -20.61
N GLU A 118 -13.90 35.88 -19.63
CA GLU A 118 -14.14 36.90 -18.59
C GLU A 118 -13.05 37.98 -18.56
N SER A 119 -11.81 37.70 -19.00
CA SER A 119 -10.72 38.68 -18.89
C SER A 119 -10.75 39.72 -20.03
N SER A 120 -11.21 40.92 -19.70
CA SER A 120 -11.19 42.08 -20.61
C SER A 120 -9.96 42.97 -20.36
N SER A 121 -9.41 42.96 -19.14
CA SER A 121 -8.24 43.73 -18.72
C SER A 121 -7.04 42.85 -18.35
N ILE A 122 -5.83 43.42 -18.47
CA ILE A 122 -4.58 42.83 -17.96
C ILE A 122 -4.65 42.62 -16.43
N GLU A 123 -5.34 43.51 -15.71
CA GLU A 123 -5.51 43.36 -14.26
C GLU A 123 -6.35 42.13 -13.92
N ASP A 124 -7.41 41.87 -14.68
CA ASP A 124 -8.24 40.68 -14.54
C ASP A 124 -7.41 39.42 -14.81
N PHE A 125 -6.57 39.44 -15.85
CA PHE A 125 -5.65 38.34 -16.14
C PHE A 125 -4.69 38.04 -14.98
N ILE A 126 -4.05 39.08 -14.41
CA ILE A 126 -3.12 38.92 -13.28
C ILE A 126 -3.86 38.37 -12.05
N LYS A 127 -5.10 38.82 -11.81
CA LYS A 127 -5.93 38.35 -10.71
C LYS A 127 -6.32 36.87 -10.90
N SER A 128 -6.86 36.50 -12.06
CA SER A 128 -7.23 35.11 -12.36
C SER A 128 -6.03 34.16 -12.29
N HIS A 129 -4.85 34.63 -12.70
CA HIS A 129 -3.61 33.86 -12.60
C HIS A 129 -3.17 33.63 -11.14
N SER A 130 -3.30 34.67 -10.31
CA SER A 130 -2.99 34.59 -8.88
C SER A 130 -3.98 33.66 -8.14
N GLU A 131 -5.25 33.70 -8.51
CA GLU A 131 -6.29 32.79 -8.00
C GLU A 131 -6.03 31.34 -8.43
N PHE A 132 -5.66 31.11 -9.69
CA PHE A 132 -5.26 29.79 -10.19
C PHE A 132 -4.10 29.19 -9.37
N LEU A 133 -3.05 29.99 -9.11
CA LEU A 133 -1.91 29.54 -8.32
C LEU A 133 -2.28 29.23 -6.87
N THR A 134 -3.11 30.08 -6.25
CA THR A 134 -3.59 29.89 -4.88
C THR A 134 -4.42 28.61 -4.79
N GLN A 135 -5.32 28.39 -5.75
CA GLN A 135 -6.15 27.19 -5.83
C GLN A 135 -5.32 25.91 -5.96
N ILE A 136 -4.30 25.88 -6.83
CA ILE A 136 -3.44 24.69 -6.96
C ILE A 136 -2.64 24.43 -5.68
N VAL A 137 -2.09 25.47 -5.04
CA VAL A 137 -1.30 25.30 -3.80
C VAL A 137 -2.15 24.74 -2.68
N GLU A 138 -3.37 25.25 -2.51
CA GLU A 138 -4.31 24.77 -1.49
C GLU A 138 -4.74 23.33 -1.75
N ARG A 139 -5.13 23.02 -2.99
CA ARG A 139 -5.59 21.67 -3.37
C ARG A 139 -4.47 20.63 -3.43
N CYS A 140 -3.23 21.05 -3.69
CA CYS A 140 -2.07 20.19 -3.56
C CYS A 140 -1.66 19.95 -2.10
N LEU A 141 -2.37 20.54 -1.12
CA LEU A 141 -2.06 20.49 0.31
C LEU A 141 -0.67 21.09 0.64
N LEU A 142 -0.20 22.01 -0.20
CA LEU A 142 1.10 22.70 -0.03
C LEU A 142 0.94 24.07 0.62
N SER A 143 -0.27 24.44 1.05
CA SER A 143 -0.53 25.77 1.60
C SER A 143 0.20 25.99 2.93
N PRO A 144 1.03 27.03 3.06
CA PRO A 144 1.76 27.34 4.29
C PRO A 144 0.88 27.98 5.37
N THR A 145 -0.37 28.36 5.04
CA THR A 145 -1.28 29.04 5.98
C THR A 145 -2.10 28.08 6.82
N ASN A 146 -2.30 26.84 6.34
CA ASN A 146 -3.14 25.85 7.01
C ASN A 146 -2.27 24.81 7.72
N ASP A 147 -2.44 24.67 9.03
CA ASP A 147 -1.70 23.70 9.85
C ASP A 147 -1.99 22.25 9.45
N GLN A 148 -3.17 21.98 8.90
CA GLN A 148 -3.52 20.66 8.36
C GLN A 148 -2.76 20.36 7.05
N SER A 149 -2.58 21.35 6.18
CA SER A 149 -1.76 21.23 4.97
C SER A 149 -0.30 21.00 5.32
N LYS A 150 0.25 21.71 6.32
CA LYS A 150 1.62 21.48 6.81
C LYS A 150 1.80 20.05 7.33
N SER A 151 0.85 19.57 8.13
CA SER A 151 0.89 18.22 8.71
C SER A 151 0.80 17.15 7.61
N THR A 152 -0.06 17.35 6.61
CA THR A 152 -0.16 16.46 5.43
C THR A 152 1.14 16.43 4.65
N LEU A 153 1.70 17.60 4.34
CA LEU A 153 2.96 17.73 3.62
C LEU A 153 4.12 17.08 4.36
N ALA A 154 4.18 17.23 5.70
CA ALA A 154 5.18 16.59 6.54
C ALA A 154 5.08 15.06 6.46
N LEU A 155 3.86 14.50 6.52
CA LEU A 155 3.63 13.07 6.35
C LEU A 155 4.00 12.58 4.94
N MET A 156 3.60 13.28 3.88
CA MET A 156 4.01 12.94 2.51
C MET A 156 5.53 12.99 2.34
N THR A 157 6.18 13.99 2.94
CA THR A 157 7.65 14.14 2.93
C THR A 157 8.32 12.99 3.69
N ARG A 158 7.74 12.56 4.81
CA ARG A 158 8.20 11.38 5.58
C ARG A 158 8.10 10.12 4.73
N ILE A 159 6.95 9.88 4.08
CA ILE A 159 6.76 8.73 3.18
C ILE A 159 7.77 8.75 2.05
N PHE A 160 7.98 9.90 1.39
CA PHE A 160 8.99 10.05 0.34
C PHE A 160 10.41 9.78 0.85
N GLY A 161 10.72 10.17 2.09
CA GLY A 161 11.98 9.85 2.76
C GLY A 161 12.17 8.34 2.96
N ILE A 162 11.13 7.64 3.44
CA ILE A 162 11.14 6.18 3.62
C ILE A 162 11.34 5.47 2.28
N ILE A 163 10.64 5.89 1.22
CA ILE A 163 10.80 5.31 -0.12
C ILE A 163 12.21 5.57 -0.66
N ALA A 164 12.77 6.75 -0.47
CA ALA A 164 14.15 7.06 -0.88
C ALA A 164 15.17 6.17 -0.14
N HIS A 165 14.99 6.01 1.17
CA HIS A 165 15.80 5.12 1.99
C HIS A 165 15.67 3.65 1.53
N TRP A 166 14.45 3.20 1.23
CA TRP A 166 14.20 1.88 0.67
C TRP A 166 14.97 1.65 -0.65
N VAL A 167 14.90 2.60 -1.59
CA VAL A 167 15.64 2.51 -2.86
C VAL A 167 17.15 2.41 -2.62
N ALA A 168 17.70 3.19 -1.69
CA ALA A 168 19.12 3.12 -1.34
C ALA A 168 19.49 1.75 -0.73
N MET A 169 18.65 1.24 0.16
CA MET A 169 18.83 -0.07 0.77
C MET A 169 18.76 -1.20 -0.27
N GLN A 170 17.82 -1.15 -1.20
CA GLN A 170 17.73 -2.12 -2.30
C GLN A 170 18.99 -2.13 -3.17
N ARG A 171 19.54 -0.95 -3.50
CA ARG A 171 20.80 -0.85 -4.24
C ARG A 171 21.94 -1.53 -3.51
N SER A 172 22.03 -1.35 -2.20
CA SER A 172 23.04 -2.03 -1.36
C SER A 172 22.82 -3.55 -1.36
N MET A 173 21.58 -4.02 -1.23
CA MET A 173 21.24 -5.45 -1.22
C MET A 173 21.54 -6.16 -2.55
N LEU A 174 21.34 -5.48 -3.69
CA LEU A 174 21.67 -5.99 -5.03
C LEU A 174 23.17 -5.91 -5.35
N GLY A 175 23.88 -4.92 -4.78
CA GLY A 175 25.29 -4.67 -5.05
C GLY A 175 26.25 -5.56 -4.25
N SER A 176 25.83 -6.09 -3.10
CA SER A 176 26.71 -6.86 -2.21
C SER A 176 27.02 -8.29 -2.69
N GLY A 177 26.43 -8.76 -3.80
CA GLY A 177 26.35 -10.19 -4.07
C GLY A 177 25.45 -10.91 -3.05
N LEU A 178 24.81 -11.99 -3.48
CA LEU A 178 24.10 -12.91 -2.58
C LEU A 178 25.14 -13.92 -2.04
N GLU A 179 26.15 -13.45 -1.32
CA GLU A 179 26.87 -14.36 -0.40
C GLU A 179 26.03 -14.36 0.88
N LEU A 180 25.25 -15.41 1.05
CA LEU A 180 24.35 -15.56 2.18
C LEU A 180 25.06 -16.39 3.22
N ASP A 181 25.74 -15.68 4.09
CA ASP A 181 25.67 -16.11 5.47
C ASP A 181 24.20 -16.01 5.91
N THR A 182 23.66 -17.09 6.49
CA THR A 182 22.28 -17.17 6.99
C THR A 182 21.96 -16.02 7.96
N ASP A 183 22.96 -15.53 8.70
CA ASP A 183 22.83 -14.38 9.59
C ASP A 183 22.70 -13.04 8.84
N ALA A 184 23.39 -12.89 7.70
CA ALA A 184 23.25 -11.74 6.82
C ALA A 184 21.85 -11.71 6.16
N ALA A 185 21.32 -12.87 5.79
CA ALA A 185 19.97 -13.04 5.24
C ALA A 185 18.89 -12.61 6.24
N LYS A 186 18.97 -13.10 7.50
CA LYS A 186 18.07 -12.71 8.60
C LYS A 186 18.14 -11.21 8.90
N LYS A 187 19.34 -10.62 8.89
CA LYS A 187 19.52 -9.17 9.08
C LYS A 187 18.88 -8.36 7.94
N LYS A 188 19.03 -8.78 6.69
CA LYS A 188 18.35 -8.17 5.53
C LYS A 188 16.83 -8.31 5.68
N GLN A 189 16.33 -9.48 6.10
CA GLN A 189 14.91 -9.73 6.33
C GLN A 189 14.29 -8.79 7.35
N SER A 190 14.96 -8.60 8.49
CA SER A 190 14.49 -7.73 9.57
C SER A 190 14.38 -6.28 9.10
N LYS A 191 15.36 -5.79 8.34
CA LYS A 191 15.33 -4.43 7.76
C LYS A 191 14.17 -4.23 6.78
N ILE A 192 13.87 -5.23 5.95
CA ILE A 192 12.73 -5.18 5.01
C ILE A 192 11.41 -5.06 5.79
N HIS A 193 11.21 -5.89 6.81
CA HIS A 193 10.02 -5.83 7.64
C HIS A 193 9.88 -4.52 8.39
N SER A 194 10.97 -4.05 9.02
CA SER A 194 10.99 -2.79 9.75
C SER A 194 10.65 -1.59 8.85
N THR A 195 11.27 -1.51 7.66
CA THR A 195 10.99 -0.43 6.69
C THR A 195 9.55 -0.52 6.16
N GLY A 196 9.06 -1.73 5.90
CA GLY A 196 7.69 -1.95 5.45
C GLY A 196 6.65 -1.55 6.50
N ALA A 197 6.91 -1.86 7.78
CA ALA A 197 6.04 -1.45 8.89
C ALA A 197 6.02 0.08 9.04
N GLU A 198 7.18 0.74 9.00
CA GLU A 198 7.29 2.19 9.09
C GLU A 198 6.56 2.88 7.93
N TYR A 199 6.71 2.35 6.70
CA TYR A 199 6.00 2.83 5.52
C TYR A 199 4.48 2.70 5.67
N LYS A 200 3.99 1.50 6.05
CA LYS A 200 2.55 1.25 6.22
C LYS A 200 1.93 2.14 7.30
N GLN A 201 2.66 2.34 8.40
CA GLN A 201 2.26 3.25 9.47
C GLN A 201 2.19 4.71 8.97
N ALA A 202 3.17 5.16 8.17
CA ALA A 202 3.17 6.51 7.61
C ALA A 202 1.98 6.75 6.68
N VAL A 203 1.65 5.76 5.85
CA VAL A 203 0.49 5.84 4.94
C VAL A 203 -0.82 5.83 5.73
N SER A 204 -0.93 5.02 6.79
CA SER A 204 -2.15 5.00 7.60
C SER A 204 -2.34 6.28 8.41
N GLU A 205 -1.27 6.88 8.95
CA GLU A 205 -1.30 8.22 9.56
C GLU A 205 -1.78 9.29 8.56
N LEU A 206 -1.24 9.27 7.33
CA LEU A 206 -1.68 10.17 6.26
C LEU A 206 -3.18 10.00 5.97
N ARG A 207 -3.67 8.77 5.90
CA ARG A 207 -5.08 8.48 5.67
C ARG A 207 -5.96 9.03 6.80
N VAL A 208 -5.62 8.76 8.05
CA VAL A 208 -6.38 9.28 9.21
C VAL A 208 -6.46 10.79 9.16
N LEU A 209 -5.34 11.46 8.89
CA LEU A 209 -5.29 12.91 8.80
C LEU A 209 -6.17 13.44 7.65
N VAL A 210 -6.10 12.84 6.45
CA VAL A 210 -6.95 13.25 5.32
C VAL A 210 -8.44 12.96 5.60
N THR A 211 -8.76 11.87 6.31
CA THR A 211 -10.13 11.59 6.77
C THR A 211 -10.61 12.62 7.80
N GLN A 212 -9.76 13.03 8.73
CA GLN A 212 -10.08 14.09 9.69
C GLN A 212 -10.33 15.43 8.98
N ILE A 213 -9.52 15.79 7.98
CA ILE A 213 -9.75 17.00 7.17
C ILE A 213 -11.09 16.91 6.43
N THR A 214 -11.38 15.74 5.85
CA THR A 214 -12.62 15.52 5.09
C THR A 214 -13.87 15.61 5.98
N ASN A 215 -13.81 15.08 7.21
CA ASN A 215 -14.94 15.05 8.14
C ASN A 215 -15.07 16.33 9.00
N GLY A 216 -13.95 16.92 9.41
CA GLY A 216 -13.90 18.11 10.26
C GLY A 216 -14.39 19.40 9.57
N ASN A 217 -14.39 19.41 8.23
CA ASN A 217 -14.86 20.54 7.42
C ASN A 217 -16.27 20.30 6.81
N ALA A 218 -17.12 19.54 7.49
CA ALA A 218 -18.49 19.19 7.05
C ALA A 218 -19.39 20.39 6.68
N ALA A 219 -19.02 21.63 7.03
CA ALA A 219 -19.71 22.86 6.61
C ALA A 219 -19.40 23.31 5.17
N SER A 220 -18.36 22.77 4.52
CA SER A 220 -17.86 23.20 3.19
C SER A 220 -17.78 22.02 2.21
N SER A 221 -18.87 21.26 2.08
CA SER A 221 -18.94 19.95 1.40
C SER A 221 -18.45 19.93 -0.06
N VAL A 222 -18.49 21.06 -0.78
CA VAL A 222 -18.08 21.15 -2.20
C VAL A 222 -16.56 21.38 -2.36
N SER A 223 -15.90 21.97 -1.37
CA SER A 223 -14.49 22.38 -1.51
C SER A 223 -13.53 21.18 -1.41
N LEU A 224 -13.88 20.13 -0.66
CA LEU A 224 -12.97 19.02 -0.33
C LEU A 224 -13.21 17.70 -1.06
N LEU A 225 -14.05 17.68 -2.11
CA LEU A 225 -14.30 16.47 -2.91
C LEU A 225 -13.01 15.82 -3.45
N HIS A 226 -12.01 16.65 -3.77
CA HIS A 226 -10.68 16.20 -4.20
C HIS A 226 -10.01 15.29 -3.15
N LEU A 227 -10.16 15.57 -1.85
CA LEU A 227 -9.56 14.74 -0.79
C LEU A 227 -10.26 13.39 -0.64
N ARG A 228 -11.55 13.32 -0.95
CA ARG A 228 -12.27 12.05 -1.00
C ARG A 228 -11.75 11.17 -2.14
N PHE A 229 -11.53 11.74 -3.33
CA PHE A 229 -10.89 11.00 -4.44
C PHE A 229 -9.47 10.55 -4.11
N LEU A 230 -8.71 11.34 -3.33
CA LEU A 230 -7.41 10.90 -2.83
C LEU A 230 -7.56 9.71 -1.87
N LEU A 231 -8.49 9.76 -0.91
CA LEU A 231 -8.75 8.64 0.01
C LEU A 231 -9.13 7.35 -0.73
N GLU A 232 -10.04 7.45 -1.71
CA GLU A 232 -10.47 6.32 -2.52
C GLU A 232 -9.32 5.75 -3.37
N ARG A 233 -8.44 6.60 -3.91
CA ARG A 233 -7.24 6.15 -4.63
C ARG A 233 -6.17 5.54 -3.72
N LEU A 234 -6.03 6.04 -2.50
CA LEU A 234 -5.04 5.53 -1.53
C LEU A 234 -5.44 4.18 -0.94
N ASP A 235 -6.73 3.91 -0.80
CA ASP A 235 -7.22 2.65 -0.20
C ASP A 235 -8.47 2.11 -0.89
N PHE A 236 -8.36 1.84 -2.19
CA PHE A 236 -9.45 1.22 -2.96
C PHE A 236 -9.77 -0.21 -2.47
N SER A 237 -8.80 -0.92 -1.90
CA SER A 237 -8.91 -2.34 -1.53
C SER A 237 -9.02 -2.63 -0.03
N GLY A 238 -8.95 -1.62 0.85
CA GLY A 238 -8.89 -1.82 2.29
C GLY A 238 -7.57 -2.42 2.78
N PHE A 239 -6.48 -2.18 2.04
CA PHE A 239 -5.17 -2.77 2.26
C PHE A 239 -4.48 -2.24 3.52
N TYR A 240 -4.73 -0.98 3.87
CA TYR A 240 -4.09 -0.35 5.04
C TYR A 240 -4.99 -0.51 6.27
N PRO A 241 -4.45 -0.97 7.42
CA PRO A 241 -5.21 -1.07 8.65
C PRO A 241 -5.87 0.25 8.99
N SER A 242 -7.16 0.21 9.33
CA SER A 242 -7.86 1.36 9.89
C SER A 242 -7.28 1.65 11.27
N LEU A 243 -6.35 2.60 11.37
CA LEU A 243 -6.09 3.25 12.65
C LEU A 243 -7.40 3.94 13.04
N SER A 244 -8.06 3.43 14.06
CA SER A 244 -9.28 4.02 14.59
C SER A 244 -9.02 5.49 14.90
N LEU A 245 -9.83 6.38 14.30
CA LEU A 245 -9.90 7.77 14.71
C LEU A 245 -10.12 7.82 16.23
N PRO A 246 -9.33 8.59 17.01
CA PRO A 246 -9.70 8.85 18.39
C PRO A 246 -11.08 9.54 18.37
N ALA A 247 -12.07 8.90 18.99
CA ALA A 247 -13.41 9.44 19.10
C ALA A 247 -13.32 10.83 19.72
N SER A 248 -13.65 11.86 18.94
CA SER A 248 -13.82 13.21 19.45
C SER A 248 -14.93 13.18 20.49
N THR A 249 -14.54 13.41 21.74
CA THR A 249 -15.43 13.67 22.87
C THR A 249 -16.33 14.87 22.56
N SER A 250 -17.59 14.62 22.24
CA SER A 250 -18.70 15.51 22.58
C SER A 250 -19.96 14.67 22.82
N ALA A 251 -20.51 14.86 24.01
CA ALA A 251 -21.59 14.09 24.60
C ALA A 251 -22.97 14.40 23.98
N SER A 252 -23.82 13.38 23.88
CA SER A 252 -25.22 13.51 24.28
C SER A 252 -25.71 12.16 24.79
N ALA A 253 -25.84 12.07 26.11
CA ALA A 253 -26.57 11.01 26.77
C ALA A 253 -28.06 11.22 26.52
N ALA A 254 -28.69 10.35 25.72
CA ALA A 254 -30.15 10.19 25.71
C ALA A 254 -30.56 8.82 25.18
N ALA A 255 -31.25 8.08 26.06
CA ALA A 255 -32.18 6.99 25.80
C ALA A 255 -31.61 5.66 25.23
N ALA A 256 -31.26 4.79 26.18
CA ALA A 256 -31.34 3.35 25.98
C ALA A 256 -32.80 2.94 25.64
N VAL A 257 -33.00 2.40 24.44
CA VAL A 257 -34.17 1.60 24.08
C VAL A 257 -33.64 0.32 23.44
N PRO A 258 -33.86 -0.87 24.03
CA PRO A 258 -33.40 -2.12 23.42
C PRO A 258 -34.37 -2.52 22.31
N ALA A 259 -33.93 -2.40 21.05
CA ALA A 259 -34.65 -2.95 19.91
C ALA A 259 -34.26 -4.42 19.71
N THR A 260 -35.23 -5.31 19.94
CA THR A 260 -35.22 -6.74 19.64
C THR A 260 -34.95 -7.00 18.15
N PRO A 261 -34.07 -7.94 17.76
CA PRO A 261 -34.00 -8.42 16.39
C PRO A 261 -35.02 -9.53 16.16
N MET A 262 -36.02 -9.27 15.31
CA MET A 262 -36.88 -10.31 14.73
C MET A 262 -36.12 -11.13 13.69
N GLY A 263 -36.13 -12.45 13.88
CA GLY A 263 -36.40 -13.37 12.78
C GLY A 263 -35.22 -14.08 12.12
N THR A 264 -34.67 -15.11 12.77
CA THR A 264 -34.31 -16.41 12.15
C THR A 264 -34.23 -17.50 13.23
N THR A 265 -35.37 -17.85 13.84
CA THR A 265 -35.46 -18.94 14.82
C THR A 265 -36.67 -19.82 14.53
N HIS A 266 -36.71 -20.46 13.37
CA HIS A 266 -37.75 -21.44 13.09
C HIS A 266 -37.25 -22.76 12.46
N ASP A 267 -36.06 -22.80 11.86
CA ASP A 267 -35.53 -24.05 11.27
C ASP A 267 -34.64 -24.88 12.21
N ALA A 268 -33.91 -24.27 13.16
CA ALA A 268 -33.06 -25.02 14.09
C ALA A 268 -33.86 -25.82 15.15
N ALA A 269 -35.06 -25.36 15.51
CA ALA A 269 -35.91 -26.03 16.51
C ALA A 269 -36.68 -27.23 15.94
N ARG A 270 -36.89 -27.29 14.62
CA ARG A 270 -37.64 -28.36 13.95
C ARG A 270 -36.77 -29.61 13.78
N ASP A 271 -35.48 -29.43 13.51
CA ASP A 271 -34.49 -30.52 13.40
C ASP A 271 -34.11 -31.15 14.74
N ALA A 272 -34.13 -30.37 15.83
CA ALA A 272 -33.89 -30.89 17.18
C ALA A 272 -35.07 -31.77 17.66
N LYS A 273 -36.31 -31.40 17.30
CA LYS A 273 -37.52 -32.12 17.70
C LYS A 273 -37.70 -33.45 16.93
N LEU A 274 -37.29 -33.51 15.67
CA LEU A 274 -37.29 -34.75 14.87
C LEU A 274 -36.22 -35.76 15.33
N ARG A 275 -35.03 -35.28 15.74
CA ARG A 275 -33.98 -36.15 16.31
C ARG A 275 -34.34 -36.71 17.68
N ALA A 276 -35.02 -35.94 18.53
CA ALA A 276 -35.51 -36.40 19.83
C ALA A 276 -36.65 -37.44 19.70
N ALA A 277 -37.55 -37.27 18.72
CA ALA A 277 -38.63 -38.22 18.46
C ALA A 277 -38.13 -39.58 17.92
N ALA A 278 -37.07 -39.59 17.11
CA ALA A 278 -36.45 -40.82 16.62
C ALA A 278 -35.71 -41.62 17.72
N ALA A 279 -35.16 -40.93 18.73
CA ALA A 279 -34.54 -41.58 19.88
C ALA A 279 -35.56 -42.23 20.83
N ALA A 280 -36.73 -41.60 21.03
CA ALA A 280 -37.80 -42.12 21.89
C ALA A 280 -38.56 -43.34 21.29
N ALA A 281 -38.51 -43.54 19.96
CA ALA A 281 -39.11 -44.70 19.31
C ALA A 281 -38.23 -45.96 19.36
N ARG A 282 -36.95 -45.84 19.72
CA ARG A 282 -35.99 -46.96 19.80
C ARG A 282 -36.00 -47.69 21.15
N ASP A 283 -36.68 -47.13 22.15
CA ASP A 283 -36.70 -47.62 23.55
C ASP A 283 -38.04 -48.29 23.96
N LYS A 284 -38.95 -48.50 23.01
CA LYS A 284 -40.18 -49.29 23.21
C LYS A 284 -40.27 -50.43 22.20
N ARG A 285 -39.39 -51.43 22.35
CA ARG A 285 -39.62 -52.78 21.79
C ARG A 285 -39.98 -53.70 22.96
N PRO A 286 -41.15 -54.36 22.96
CA PRO A 286 -41.56 -55.24 24.05
C PRO A 286 -40.65 -56.46 24.12
N THR A 287 -40.15 -56.76 25.32
CA THR A 287 -39.57 -58.06 25.67
C THR A 287 -40.69 -59.09 25.62
N SER A 288 -40.73 -59.91 24.57
CA SER A 288 -41.52 -61.15 24.55
C SER A 288 -40.85 -62.15 25.48
N SER A 289 -41.53 -62.51 26.57
CA SER A 289 -41.51 -63.90 27.05
C SER A 289 -42.28 -64.79 26.07
#